data_AF-M1MXI7-F1
#
_entry.id   AF-M1MXI7-F1
#
_cell.length_a   1.000
_cell.length_b   1.000
_cell.length_c   1.000
_cell.angle_alpha   90.00
_cell.angle_beta   90.00
_cell.angle_gamma   90.00
#
_symmetry.space_group_name_H-M   'P 1'
#
loop_
_entity.id
_entity.type
_entity.pdbx_description
1 polymer ?
#
loop_
_entity_poly.entity_id
_entity_poly.type
_entity_poly.pdbx_seq_one_letter_code
_entity_poly.pdbx_strand_id
1 'polypeptide(L)'
;MAGILSSNFYIDNSSLDSLKDSYNTSIKSLTDLYFDFENEVNNLESNELWKGESFDKFKENFDSWKMEYLKSLSEVVELKEFIEEVKATSEALINQRDNLKTSLEV
;
A
#
# COMPACT_ATOMS: atom_id res chain seq x y z
N MET A 1 34.60 -22.30 -22.43
CA MET A 1 34.34 -21.81 -21.06
C MET A 1 32.85 -21.67 -20.91
N ALA A 2 32.26 -22.46 -20.03
CA ALA A 2 30.88 -22.28 -19.60
C ALA A 2 30.82 -21.13 -18.58
N GLY A 3 29.69 -20.44 -18.53
CA GLY A 3 29.39 -19.38 -17.56
C GLY A 3 29.90 -18.03 -18.05
N ILE A 4 29.05 -17.04 -18.28
CA ILE A 4 27.99 -16.57 -17.39
C ILE A 4 26.70 -16.46 -18.21
N LEU A 5 25.71 -17.33 -17.95
CA LEU A 5 24.34 -16.98 -18.30
C LEU A 5 24.01 -15.78 -17.41
N SER A 6 24.01 -14.59 -18.00
CA SER A 6 23.57 -13.37 -17.34
C SER A 6 22.14 -13.61 -16.85
N SER A 7 21.99 -14.00 -15.58
CA SER A 7 20.73 -13.84 -14.89
C SER A 7 20.55 -12.33 -14.81
N ASN A 8 19.87 -11.76 -15.82
CA ASN A 8 19.49 -10.38 -15.83
C ASN A 8 18.55 -10.20 -14.64
N PHE A 9 19.10 -9.76 -13.51
CA PHE A 9 18.35 -9.17 -12.42
C PHE A 9 17.82 -7.84 -12.96
N TYR A 10 16.80 -7.94 -13.82
CA TYR A 10 16.15 -6.80 -14.43
C TYR A 10 14.84 -6.60 -13.67
N ILE A 11 14.95 -5.92 -12.53
CA ILE A 11 13.78 -5.30 -11.94
C ILE A 11 13.42 -4.13 -12.86
N ASP A 12 12.27 -4.24 -13.51
CA ASP A 12 11.74 -3.14 -14.30
C ASP A 12 11.18 -2.06 -13.36
N ASN A 13 12.00 -1.06 -13.07
CA ASN A 13 11.62 0.06 -12.21
C ASN A 13 10.36 0.79 -12.72
N SER A 14 10.08 0.77 -14.04
CA SER A 14 8.87 1.40 -14.59
C SER A 14 7.59 0.63 -14.23
N SER A 15 7.68 -0.69 -14.16
CA SER A 15 6.61 -1.54 -13.63
C SER A 15 6.38 -1.33 -12.14
N LEU A 16 7.45 -1.13 -11.35
CA LEU A 16 7.33 -0.78 -9.92
C LEU A 16 6.68 0.59 -9.70
N ASP A 17 7.00 1.58 -10.53
CA ASP A 17 6.35 2.90 -10.47
C ASP A 17 4.85 2.81 -10.78
N SER A 18 4.49 2.06 -11.82
CA SER A 18 3.09 1.83 -12.17
C SER A 18 2.33 1.12 -11.04
N LEU A 19 2.97 0.14 -10.39
CA LEU A 19 2.39 -0.57 -9.26
C LEU A 19 2.20 0.36 -8.06
N LYS A 20 3.20 1.18 -7.72
CA LYS A 20 3.11 2.19 -6.67
C LYS A 20 1.94 3.17 -6.91
N ASP A 21 1.79 3.67 -8.12
CA ASP A 21 0.71 4.60 -8.46
C ASP A 21 -0.67 3.96 -8.33
N SER A 22 -0.79 2.67 -8.71
CA SER A 22 -1.99 1.89 -8.48
C SER A 22 -2.31 1.74 -6.99
N TYR A 23 -1.31 1.44 -6.15
CA TYR A 23 -1.50 1.33 -4.70
C TYR A 23 -1.88 2.67 -4.08
N ASN A 24 -1.23 3.77 -4.48
CA ASN A 24 -1.57 5.12 -4.01
C ASN A 24 -3.02 5.48 -4.32
N THR A 25 -3.49 5.14 -5.53
CA THR A 25 -4.87 5.37 -5.94
C THR A 25 -5.84 4.55 -5.08
N SER A 26 -5.56 3.26 -4.91
CA SER A 26 -6.39 2.37 -4.08
C SER A 26 -6.45 2.80 -2.62
N ILE A 27 -5.30 3.12 -2.01
CA ILE A 27 -5.21 3.60 -0.61
C ILE A 27 -6.04 4.87 -0.45
N LYS A 28 -5.93 5.82 -1.39
CA LYS A 28 -6.72 7.04 -1.37
C LYS A 28 -8.21 6.74 -1.46
N SER A 29 -8.65 5.97 -2.45
CA SER A 29 -10.07 5.64 -2.62
C SER A 29 -10.66 4.91 -1.41
N LEU A 30 -9.91 3.98 -0.83
CA LEU A 30 -10.29 3.28 0.40
C LEU A 30 -10.38 4.26 1.59
N THR A 31 -9.41 5.15 1.73
CA THR A 31 -9.42 6.15 2.81
C THR A 31 -10.62 7.09 2.69
N ASP A 32 -10.91 7.56 1.48
CA ASP A 32 -12.05 8.44 1.20
C ASP A 32 -13.39 7.73 1.51
N LEU A 33 -13.57 6.48 1.04
CA LEU A 33 -14.75 5.67 1.33
C LEU A 33 -14.96 5.42 2.83
N TYR A 34 -13.88 5.21 3.58
CA TYR A 34 -13.93 5.04 5.02
C TYR A 34 -14.42 6.30 5.72
N PHE A 35 -13.91 7.47 5.34
CA PHE A 35 -14.35 8.73 5.93
C PHE A 35 -15.80 9.06 5.58
N ASP A 36 -16.24 8.77 4.35
CA ASP A 36 -17.64 8.92 3.96
C ASP A 36 -18.55 8.05 4.82
N PHE A 37 -18.19 6.78 5.02
CA PHE A 37 -18.98 5.87 5.85
C PHE A 37 -18.96 6.25 7.34
N GLU A 38 -17.80 6.64 7.89
CA GLU A 38 -17.70 7.13 9.27
C GLU A 38 -18.56 8.39 9.48
N ASN A 39 -18.58 9.30 8.52
CA ASN A 39 -19.43 10.49 8.56
C ASN A 39 -20.92 10.13 8.54
N GLU A 40 -21.34 9.17 7.71
CA GLU A 40 -22.73 8.68 7.70
C GLU A 40 -23.12 8.08 9.05
N VAL A 41 -22.25 7.27 9.66
CA VAL A 41 -22.50 6.69 10.99
C VAL A 41 -22.63 7.78 12.06
N ASN A 42 -21.76 8.78 12.04
CA ASN A 42 -21.82 9.90 12.99
C ASN A 42 -23.09 10.75 12.81
N ASN A 43 -23.55 10.92 11.57
CA ASN A 43 -24.81 11.60 11.27
C ASN A 43 -26.02 10.82 11.79
N LEU A 44 -25.99 9.49 11.68
CA LEU A 44 -27.05 8.62 12.24
C LEU A 44 -27.07 8.69 13.78
N GLU A 45 -25.90 8.64 14.42
CA GLU A 45 -25.76 8.77 15.88
C GLU A 45 -26.33 10.11 16.40
N SER A 46 -26.14 11.17 15.63
CA SER A 46 -26.62 12.51 15.96
C SER A 46 -28.15 12.66 15.79
N ASN A 47 -28.81 11.71 15.11
CA ASN A 47 -30.25 11.74 14.85
C ASN A 47 -31.00 10.98 15.95
N GLU A 48 -31.92 11.65 16.66
CA GLU A 48 -32.60 11.08 17.83
C GLU A 48 -33.40 9.80 17.57
N LEU A 49 -33.65 9.48 16.30
CA LEU A 49 -34.38 8.30 15.84
C LEU A 49 -33.58 6.99 15.98
N TRP A 50 -32.25 7.04 16.13
CA TRP A 50 -31.39 5.87 16.29
C TRP A 50 -30.76 5.87 17.70
N LYS A 51 -31.52 5.42 18.70
CA LYS A 51 -31.06 5.31 20.10
C LYS A 51 -31.50 3.98 20.70
N GLY A 52 -30.78 3.51 21.71
CA GLY A 52 -31.07 2.28 22.47
C GLY A 52 -30.32 1.04 21.97
N GLU A 53 -30.68 -0.13 22.51
CA GLU A 53 -29.91 -1.38 22.38
C GLU A 53 -29.59 -1.78 20.93
N SER A 54 -30.47 -1.49 19.98
CA SER A 54 -30.24 -1.77 18.56
C SER A 54 -29.14 -0.90 17.95
N PHE A 55 -29.04 0.37 18.36
CA PHE A 55 -27.97 1.26 17.94
C PHE A 55 -26.65 0.89 18.62
N ASP A 56 -26.68 0.52 19.91
CA ASP A 56 -25.49 0.09 20.64
C ASP A 56 -24.85 -1.16 19.98
N LYS A 57 -25.67 -2.15 19.60
CA LYS A 57 -25.20 -3.34 18.84
C LYS A 57 -24.66 -2.99 17.46
N PHE A 58 -25.30 -2.04 16.76
CA PHE A 58 -24.80 -1.55 15.49
C PHE A 58 -23.42 -0.89 15.67
N LYS A 59 -23.27 -0.04 16.69
CA LYS A 59 -22.01 0.66 16.98
C LYS A 59 -20.89 -0.31 17.31
N GLU A 60 -21.15 -1.33 18.13
CA GLU A 60 -20.17 -2.38 18.46
C GLU A 60 -19.70 -3.15 17.21
N ASN A 61 -20.65 -3.50 16.33
CA ASN A 61 -20.32 -4.14 15.05
C ASN A 61 -19.53 -3.20 14.12
N PHE A 62 -19.90 -1.92 14.07
CA PHE A 62 -19.19 -0.92 13.28
C PHE A 62 -17.77 -0.70 13.80
N ASP A 63 -17.57 -0.60 15.11
CA ASP A 63 -16.24 -0.43 15.71
C ASP A 63 -15.35 -1.65 15.46
N SER A 64 -15.92 -2.85 15.52
CA SER A 64 -15.22 -4.10 15.17
C SER A 64 -14.80 -4.11 13.69
N TRP A 65 -15.72 -3.76 12.80
CA TRP A 65 -15.45 -3.62 11.37
C TRP A 65 -14.39 -2.55 11.10
N LYS A 66 -14.47 -1.40 11.76
CA LYS A 66 -13.52 -0.29 11.64
C LYS A 66 -12.10 -0.72 12.00
N MET A 67 -11.94 -1.47 13.08
CA MET A 67 -10.63 -1.99 13.49
C MET A 67 -10.03 -2.95 12.45
N GLU A 68 -10.84 -3.87 11.92
CA GLU A 68 -10.40 -4.79 10.87
C GLU A 68 -10.06 -4.06 9.57
N TYR A 69 -10.90 -3.09 9.18
CA TYR A 69 -10.70 -2.26 8.00
C TYR A 69 -9.39 -1.46 8.07
N LEU A 70 -9.15 -0.77 9.18
CA LEU A 70 -7.94 0.02 9.38
C LEU A 70 -6.68 -0.85 9.38
N LYS A 71 -6.77 -2.08 9.90
CA LYS A 71 -5.69 -3.06 9.83
C LYS A 71 -5.40 -3.49 8.39
N SER A 72 -6.43 -3.82 7.60
CA SER A 72 -6.22 -4.16 6.19
C SER A 72 -5.67 -2.97 5.39
N LEU A 73 -6.13 -1.75 5.70
CA LEU A 73 -5.59 -0.54 5.08
C LEU A 73 -4.11 -0.34 5.41
N SER A 74 -3.69 -0.59 6.65
CA SER A 74 -2.27 -0.51 7.03
C SER A 74 -1.41 -1.54 6.30
N GLU A 75 -1.90 -2.78 6.15
CA GLU A 75 -1.21 -3.83 5.38
C GLU A 75 -0.99 -3.41 3.91
N VAL A 76 -1.96 -2.71 3.30
CA VAL A 76 -1.82 -2.17 1.94
C VAL A 76 -0.79 -1.03 1.87
N VAL A 77 -0.70 -0.20 2.91
CA VAL A 77 0.32 0.86 3.02
C VAL A 77 1.72 0.24 3.17
N GLU A 78 1.88 -0.77 4.02
CA GLU A 78 3.15 -1.50 4.20
C GLU A 78 3.62 -2.16 2.90
N LEU A 79 2.71 -2.76 2.13
CA LEU A 79 3.03 -3.31 0.80
C LEU A 79 3.55 -2.25 -0.17
N LYS A 80 2.98 -1.04 -0.13
CA LYS A 80 3.44 0.09 -0.93
C LYS A 80 4.85 0.54 -0.50
N GLU A 81 5.14 0.60 0.79
CA GLU A 81 6.48 0.90 1.31
C GLU A 81 7.51 -0.15 0.87
N PHE A 82 7.15 -1.43 0.94
CA PHE A 82 7.99 -2.52 0.45
C PHE A 82 8.33 -2.38 -1.05
N ILE A 83 7.37 -1.97 -1.88
CA ILE A 83 7.62 -1.69 -3.31
C ILE A 83 8.65 -0.56 -3.48
N GLU A 84 8.59 0.48 -2.64
CA GLU A 84 9.56 1.59 -2.66
C GLU A 84 10.96 1.11 -2.25
N GLU A 85 11.08 0.25 -1.23
CA GLU A 85 12.35 -0.36 -0.82
C GLU A 85 12.97 -1.26 -1.91
N VAL A 86 12.14 -2.07 -2.57
CA VAL A 86 12.57 -2.93 -3.68
C VAL A 86 13.09 -2.07 -4.84
N LYS A 87 12.42 -0.95 -5.15
CA LYS A 87 12.87 -0.02 -6.18
C LYS A 87 14.21 0.62 -5.82
N ALA A 88 14.35 1.13 -4.61
CA ALA A 88 15.60 1.76 -4.16
C ALA A 88 16.78 0.76 -4.19
N THR A 89 16.53 -0.49 -3.79
CA THR A 89 17.52 -1.58 -3.85
C THR A 89 17.90 -1.91 -5.30
N SER A 90 16.92 -1.97 -6.21
CA SER A 90 17.15 -2.16 -7.65
C SER A 90 18.06 -1.08 -8.23
N GLU A 91 17.77 0.20 -7.95
CA GLU A 91 18.57 1.34 -8.41
C GLU A 91 20.00 1.30 -7.86
N ALA A 92 20.17 0.93 -6.59
CA ALA A 92 21.49 0.76 -5.99
C ALA A 92 22.31 -0.35 -6.69
N LEU A 93 21.70 -1.50 -6.97
CA LEU A 93 22.35 -2.62 -7.67
C LEU A 93 22.73 -2.26 -9.11
N ILE A 94 21.86 -1.53 -9.83
CA ILE A 94 22.13 -1.01 -11.17
C ILE A 94 23.34 -0.07 -11.14
N ASN A 95 23.38 0.87 -10.21
CA ASN A 95 24.51 1.79 -10.05
C ASN A 95 25.82 1.05 -9.72
N GLN A 96 25.78 0.05 -8.84
CA GLN A 96 26.95 -0.79 -8.54
C GLN A 96 27.45 -1.55 -9.76
N ARG A 97 26.55 -2.15 -10.55
CA ARG A 97 26.87 -2.83 -11.80
C ARG A 97 27.55 -1.87 -12.79
N ASP A 98 27.00 -0.69 -12.97
CA ASP A 98 27.51 0.28 -13.95
C ASP A 98 28.88 0.84 -13.54
N ASN A 99 29.11 1.04 -12.23
CA ASN A 99 30.43 1.38 -11.69
C ASN A 99 31.46 0.27 -11.90
N LEU A 100 31.08 -1.00 -11.67
CA LEU A 100 31.96 -2.16 -11.90
C LEU A 100 32.31 -2.31 -13.37
N LYS A 101 31.33 -2.16 -14.27
CA LYS A 101 31.55 -2.18 -15.72
C LYS A 101 32.57 -1.11 -16.13
N THR A 102 32.36 0.13 -15.68
CA THR A 102 33.28 1.24 -15.96
C THR A 102 34.69 0.92 -15.46
N SER A 103 34.83 0.32 -14.28
CA SER A 103 36.14 -0.03 -13.71
C SER A 103 36.87 -1.17 -14.44
N LEU A 104 36.13 -2.04 -15.12
CA LEU A 104 36.67 -3.18 -15.88
C LEU A 104 36.94 -2.84 -17.35
N GLU A 105 36.33 -1.77 -17.88
CA GLU A 105 36.55 -1.26 -19.24
C GLU A 105 37.73 -0.25 -19.31
N VAL A 106 38.38 0.04 -18.17
CA VAL A 106 39.65 0.79 -18.03
C VAL A 106 40.82 -0.18 -17.97
#